data_AF-A0A258Q810-F1
#
_entry.id   AF-A0A258Q810-F1
#
_cell.length_a   1.000
_cell.length_b   1.000
_cell.length_c   1.000
_cell.angle_alpha   90.00
_cell.angle_beta   90.00
_cell.angle_gamma   90.00
#
_symmetry.space_group_name_H-M   'P 1'
#
loop_
_entity.id
_entity.type
_entity.pdbx_description
1 polymer ?
#
loop_
_entity_poly.entity_id
_entity_poly.type
_entity_poly.pdbx_seq_one_letter_code
_entity_poly.pdbx_strand_id
1 'polypeptide(L)'
;MGFHEQRIGMVAVLAALSSISAFAEENINTTSANQAEELPEVNVQAEVPNEIRYKPKRATTATKTEADIMDIPQVVNVVPQQVLVDQQARSL
;
A
#
# COMPACT_ATOMS: atom_id res chain seq x y z
N MET A 1 36.16 -82.47 10.37
CA MET A 1 36.73 -81.29 11.05
C MET A 1 36.03 -80.08 10.48
N GLY A 2 34.93 -79.68 11.11
CA GLY A 2 34.07 -78.59 10.67
C GLY A 2 33.72 -77.70 11.85
N PHE A 3 33.25 -76.49 11.54
CA PHE A 3 32.61 -75.51 12.44
C PHE A 3 33.51 -74.51 13.18
N HIS A 4 34.47 -73.90 12.48
CA HIS A 4 34.98 -72.58 12.88
C HIS A 4 34.97 -71.51 11.76
N GLU A 5 34.12 -71.68 10.75
CA GLU A 5 33.83 -70.64 9.72
C GLU A 5 32.61 -69.76 10.04
N GLN A 6 32.08 -69.84 11.28
CA GLN A 6 30.83 -69.20 11.71
C GLN A 6 31.02 -67.95 12.60
N ARG A 7 32.21 -67.32 12.60
CA ARG A 7 32.49 -66.11 13.42
C ARG A 7 32.85 -64.86 12.61
N ILE A 8 32.98 -64.97 11.29
CA ILE A 8 33.37 -63.86 10.41
C ILE A 8 32.14 -63.25 9.70
N GLY A 9 31.08 -64.04 9.46
CA GLY A 9 29.85 -63.56 8.83
C GLY A 9 28.95 -62.67 9.71
N MET A 10 29.07 -62.75 11.04
CA MET A 10 28.19 -62.03 11.98
C MET A 10 28.64 -60.59 12.28
N VAL A 11 29.84 -60.17 11.83
CA VAL A 11 30.32 -58.78 11.99
C VAL A 11 29.98 -57.93 10.75
N ALA A 12 29.85 -58.53 9.57
CA ALA A 12 29.55 -57.80 8.34
C ALA A 12 28.07 -57.37 8.22
N VAL A 13 27.13 -58.12 8.81
CA VAL A 13 25.69 -57.79 8.75
C VAL A 13 25.32 -56.63 9.68
N LEU A 14 26.07 -56.43 10.78
CA LEU A 14 25.80 -55.33 11.72
C LEU A 14 26.32 -53.96 11.23
N ALA A 15 27.23 -53.94 10.25
CA ALA A 15 27.74 -52.70 9.64
C ALA A 15 26.84 -52.17 8.50
N ALA A 16 25.86 -52.96 8.05
CA ALA A 16 24.98 -52.58 6.93
C ALA A 16 23.68 -51.87 7.36
N LEU A 17 23.42 -51.70 8.66
CA LEU A 17 22.16 -51.11 9.18
C LEU A 17 22.29 -49.68 9.73
N SER A 18 23.47 -49.04 9.69
CA SER A 18 23.71 -47.76 10.38
C SER A 18 23.94 -46.54 9.49
N SER A 19 23.69 -46.62 8.18
CA SER A 19 23.79 -45.45 7.29
C SER A 19 22.66 -45.33 6.28
N ILE A 20 21.43 -45.61 6.72
CA ILE A 20 20.25 -44.98 6.13
C ILE A 20 20.03 -43.70 6.93
N SER A 21 20.79 -42.66 6.62
CA SER A 21 20.61 -41.32 7.18
C SER A 21 20.53 -40.30 6.05
N ALA A 22 19.29 -39.86 5.85
CA ALA A 22 18.88 -38.61 5.23
C ALA A 22 19.22 -38.42 3.74
N PHE A 23 18.28 -38.83 2.87
CA PHE A 23 17.95 -37.92 1.79
C PHE A 23 17.36 -36.67 2.46
N ALA A 24 18.09 -35.56 2.38
CA ALA A 24 17.50 -34.27 2.57
C ALA A 24 16.47 -34.11 1.45
N GLU A 25 15.19 -34.28 1.77
CA GLU A 25 14.14 -33.57 1.05
C GLU A 25 14.45 -32.09 1.27
N GLU A 26 15.08 -31.47 0.27
CA GLU A 26 14.90 -30.05 0.04
C GLU A 26 13.40 -29.87 -0.17
N ASN A 27 12.68 -29.68 0.93
CA ASN A 27 11.42 -29.01 0.91
C ASN A 27 11.76 -27.63 0.36
N ILE A 28 11.69 -27.50 -0.97
CA ILE A 28 11.44 -26.21 -1.59
C ILE A 28 10.08 -25.87 -1.02
N ASN A 29 10.14 -25.21 0.13
CA ASN A 29 9.07 -24.42 0.66
C ASN A 29 9.00 -23.29 -0.37
N THR A 30 8.39 -23.57 -1.52
CA THR A 30 7.53 -22.62 -2.19
C THR A 30 6.40 -22.34 -1.20
N THR A 31 6.74 -21.71 -0.07
CA THR A 31 6.13 -20.42 0.20
C THR A 31 6.32 -19.70 -1.11
N SER A 32 5.30 -19.80 -1.98
CA SER A 32 4.92 -18.67 -2.81
C SER A 32 4.95 -17.53 -1.83
N ALA A 33 6.09 -16.84 -1.79
CA ALA A 33 6.15 -15.51 -1.28
C ALA A 33 5.15 -14.85 -2.22
N ASN A 34 3.92 -14.76 -1.73
CA ASN A 34 3.03 -13.69 -2.06
C ASN A 34 3.79 -12.45 -1.60
N GLN A 35 4.86 -12.11 -2.33
CA GLN A 35 5.31 -10.76 -2.45
C GLN A 35 4.14 -10.14 -3.17
N ALA A 36 3.15 -9.74 -2.37
CA ALA A 36 2.19 -8.75 -2.76
C ALA A 36 3.07 -7.63 -3.32
N GLU A 37 3.04 -7.49 -4.63
CA GLU A 37 3.79 -6.47 -5.33
C GLU A 37 3.20 -5.14 -4.84
N GLU A 38 3.83 -4.57 -3.81
CA GLU A 38 3.35 -3.38 -3.15
C GLU A 38 3.44 -2.23 -4.15
N LEU A 39 2.27 -1.71 -4.52
CA LEU A 39 2.19 -0.54 -5.37
C LEU A 39 2.82 0.65 -4.64
N PRO A 40 3.64 1.45 -5.32
CA PRO A 40 4.24 2.64 -4.72
C PRO A 40 3.15 3.60 -4.26
N GLU A 41 3.37 4.26 -3.12
CA GLU A 41 2.48 5.29 -2.60
C GLU A 41 2.44 6.48 -3.57
N VAL A 42 1.24 6.81 -4.06
CA VAL A 42 1.02 7.98 -4.92
C VAL A 42 0.31 9.05 -4.10
N ASN A 43 1.02 10.13 -3.78
CA ASN A 43 0.43 11.27 -3.10
C ASN A 43 -0.09 12.28 -4.13
N VAL A 44 -1.41 12.41 -4.22
CA VAL A 44 -2.06 13.38 -5.12
C VAL A 44 -2.46 14.60 -4.30
N GLN A 45 -1.75 15.71 -4.51
CA GLN A 45 -2.16 17.03 -4.02
C GLN A 45 -2.83 17.80 -5.15
N ALA A 46 -4.06 18.25 -4.91
CA ALA A 46 -4.70 19.24 -5.76
C ALA A 46 -4.33 20.63 -5.23
N GLU A 47 -3.58 21.39 -6.01
CA GLU A 47 -3.40 22.81 -5.74
C GLU A 47 -4.62 23.56 -6.27
N VAL A 48 -5.44 24.11 -5.38
CA VAL A 48 -6.49 25.04 -5.79
C VAL A 48 -5.77 26.33 -6.17
N PRO A 49 -5.75 26.72 -7.45
CA PRO A 49 -5.08 27.95 -7.85
C PRO A 49 -5.71 29.09 -7.07
N ASN A 50 -4.87 29.82 -6.32
CA ASN A 50 -5.29 30.94 -5.49
C ASN A 50 -6.28 31.79 -6.27
N GLU A 51 -7.55 31.74 -5.85
CA GLU A 51 -8.63 32.37 -6.58
C GLU A 51 -8.26 33.85 -6.78
N ILE A 52 -8.51 34.39 -7.97
CA ILE A 52 -8.17 35.78 -8.26
C ILE A 52 -8.73 36.63 -7.12
N ARG A 53 -7.88 37.35 -6.38
CA ARG A 53 -8.22 37.90 -5.04
C ARG A 53 -9.53 38.69 -4.96
N TYR A 54 -9.94 39.33 -6.05
CA TYR A 54 -11.19 40.10 -6.16
C TYR A 54 -12.27 39.44 -7.04
N LYS A 55 -11.96 38.30 -7.66
CA LYS A 55 -12.81 37.57 -8.59
C LYS A 55 -12.78 36.06 -8.25
N PRO A 56 -13.49 35.67 -7.18
CA PRO A 56 -13.65 34.26 -6.84
C PRO A 56 -14.37 33.56 -7.99
N LYS A 57 -13.98 32.32 -8.27
CA LYS A 57 -14.56 31.54 -9.38
C LYS A 57 -15.49 30.43 -8.91
N ARG A 58 -15.43 30.10 -7.62
CA ARG A 58 -16.14 28.98 -7.03
C ARG A 58 -16.93 29.41 -5.81
N ALA A 59 -17.96 28.64 -5.46
CA ALA A 59 -18.72 28.81 -4.23
C ALA A 59 -19.31 27.47 -3.77
N THR A 60 -19.46 27.30 -2.45
CA THR A 60 -20.03 26.10 -1.83
C THR A 60 -21.44 26.29 -1.30
N THR A 61 -21.82 27.54 -0.98
CA THR A 61 -23.05 27.84 -0.25
C THR A 61 -24.31 27.67 -1.10
N ALA A 62 -24.22 27.91 -2.40
CA ALA A 62 -25.38 27.90 -3.30
C ALA A 62 -25.87 26.50 -3.68
N THR A 63 -24.96 25.53 -3.75
CA THR A 63 -25.24 24.15 -4.17
C THR A 63 -24.96 23.12 -3.08
N LYS A 64 -24.46 23.56 -1.90
CA LYS A 64 -23.98 22.70 -0.81
C LYS A 64 -22.76 21.83 -1.19
N THR A 65 -22.17 22.09 -2.35
CA THR A 65 -21.00 21.42 -2.90
C THR A 65 -20.13 22.46 -3.60
N GLU A 66 -18.87 22.14 -3.85
CA GLU A 66 -17.99 23.04 -4.58
C GLU A 66 -18.40 23.14 -6.08
N ALA A 67 -18.87 24.32 -6.52
CA ALA A 67 -19.31 24.57 -7.89
C ALA A 67 -18.67 25.85 -8.48
N ASP A 68 -18.50 25.90 -9.81
CA ASP A 68 -18.14 27.14 -10.51
C ASP A 68 -19.35 28.07 -10.51
N ILE A 69 -19.13 29.38 -10.38
CA ILE A 69 -20.19 30.39 -10.38
C ILE A 69 -21.03 30.30 -11.67
N MET A 70 -20.44 29.90 -12.79
CA MET A 70 -21.16 29.73 -14.05
C MET A 70 -22.09 28.51 -14.07
N ASP A 71 -21.87 27.53 -13.19
CA ASP A 71 -22.67 26.30 -13.09
C ASP A 71 -23.80 26.41 -12.04
N ILE A 72 -23.83 27.47 -11.24
CA ILE A 72 -24.84 27.67 -10.20
C ILE A 72 -26.14 28.16 -10.86
N PRO A 73 -27.31 27.52 -10.62
CA PRO A 73 -28.56 27.83 -11.30
C PRO A 73 -29.23 29.15 -10.88
N GLN A 74 -28.56 29.93 -10.02
CA GLN A 74 -29.08 31.16 -9.44
C GLN A 74 -27.98 32.23 -9.37
N VAL A 75 -28.40 33.50 -9.25
CA VAL A 75 -27.47 34.61 -9.07
C VAL A 75 -26.83 34.55 -7.68
N VAL A 76 -25.50 34.57 -7.61
CA VAL A 76 -24.73 34.55 -6.37
C VAL A 76 -23.73 35.71 -6.37
N ASN A 77 -23.64 36.40 -5.24
CA ASN A 77 -22.59 37.38 -4.98
C ASN A 77 -21.61 36.80 -3.95
N VAL A 78 -20.32 36.87 -4.26
CA VAL A 78 -19.25 36.49 -3.35
C VAL A 78 -18.43 37.74 -3.05
N VAL A 79 -18.23 38.02 -1.76
CA VAL A 79 -17.37 39.12 -1.30
C VAL A 79 -16.08 38.51 -0.76
N PRO A 80 -14.96 38.61 -1.50
CA PRO A 80 -13.68 38.06 -1.04
C PRO A 80 -13.15 38.75 0.21
N GLN A 81 -12.38 38.02 1.00
CA GLN A 81 -11.73 38.57 2.19
C GLN A 81 -10.87 39.80 1.88
N GLN A 82 -10.18 39.79 0.74
CA GLN A 82 -9.36 40.92 0.30
C GLN A 82 -10.20 42.21 0.15
N VAL A 83 -11.43 42.12 -0.36
CA VAL A 83 -12.35 43.27 -0.46
C VAL A 83 -12.67 43.83 0.93
N LEU A 84 -12.96 42.96 1.90
CA LEU A 84 -13.27 43.38 3.26
C LEU A 84 -12.08 44.05 3.95
N VAL A 85 -10.87 43.54 3.74
CA VAL A 85 -9.62 44.09 4.28
C VAL A 85 -9.34 45.47 3.70
N ASP A 86 -9.36 45.58 2.37
CA ASP A 86 -9.02 46.83 1.68
C ASP A 86 -10.07 47.92 1.91
N GLN A 87 -11.34 47.55 2.09
CA GLN A 87 -12.41 48.48 2.44
C GLN A 87 -12.53 48.75 3.95
N GLN A 88 -11.68 48.11 4.76
CA GLN A 88 -11.71 48.22 6.23
C GLN A 88 -13.11 47.98 6.82
N ALA A 89 -13.83 47.00 6.29
CA ALA A 89 -15.20 46.68 6.70
C ALA A 89 -15.28 46.46 8.22
N ARG A 90 -16.33 46.99 8.84
CA ARG A 90 -16.59 46.90 10.29
C ARG A 90 -17.83 46.08 10.64
N SER A 91 -18.65 45.78 9.64
CA SER A 91 -19.88 44.99 9.74
C SER A 91 -20.11 44.22 8.44
N LEU A 92 -21.01 43.24 8.49
CA LEU A 92 -21.51 42.48 7.34
C LEU A 92 -22.88 43.00 6.91
#